data_AF-A0A947T0Y8-F1
#
_entry.id   AF-A0A947T0Y8-F1
#
_cell.length_a   1.000
_cell.length_b   1.000
_cell.length_c   1.000
_cell.angle_alpha   90.00
_cell.angle_beta   90.00
_cell.angle_gamma   90.00
#
_symmetry.space_group_name_H-M   'P 1'
#
loop_
_entity.id
_entity.type
_entity.pdbx_description
1 polymer ?
#
loop_
_entity_poly.entity_id
_entity_poly.type
_entity_poly.pdbx_seq_one_letter_code
_entity_poly.pdbx_strand_id
1 'polypeptide(L)'
;MRRTIIPTAALLLAVATLTGCGDDGAAASTTAAPTTQAPATTTAPATTAAEEPPETVPEEEPAVEFTLASPVFDDGGNIPVGFTCDGANDSPELVFAGVPAGTTSLALTVIDPDGQDWIHWIAWNLPADSAGLLMNVPAGDLPDGTRQGANDFAGMTGEGGTFPQGGGTIRVNGWDGPCPGSSPHRYVFTLYALTGTIDLPTGTPGIDVWIAIEQARADGSLIGEATLTGMYPPG
;
A
#
# COMPACT_ATOMS: atom_id res chain seq x y z
N MET A 1 50.69 3.02 -26.42
CA MET A 1 49.24 3.25 -26.25
C MET A 1 49.08 4.32 -25.17
N ARG A 2 48.50 5.47 -25.53
CA ARG A 2 48.43 6.68 -24.69
C ARG A 2 47.46 6.44 -23.52
N ARG A 3 47.93 6.70 -22.30
CA ARG A 3 47.12 6.72 -21.07
C ARG A 3 46.53 8.13 -20.92
N THR A 4 45.20 8.23 -20.99
CA THR A 4 44.47 9.49 -20.77
C THR A 4 44.12 9.57 -19.28
N ILE A 5 44.61 10.62 -18.62
CA ILE A 5 44.35 10.95 -17.22
C ILE A 5 43.17 11.93 -17.20
N ILE A 6 42.09 11.61 -16.49
CA ILE A 6 40.94 12.50 -16.26
C ILE A 6 41.16 13.20 -14.91
N PRO A 7 41.08 14.55 -14.83
CA PRO A 7 41.23 15.25 -13.56
C PRO A 7 39.91 15.26 -12.78
N THR A 8 39.99 14.89 -11.51
CA THR A 8 38.94 15.02 -10.50
C THR A 8 38.75 16.50 -10.13
N ALA A 9 37.57 17.05 -10.38
CA ALA A 9 37.16 18.36 -9.88
C ALA A 9 36.46 18.18 -8.52
N ALA A 10 37.05 18.77 -7.47
CA ALA A 10 36.48 18.82 -6.13
C ALA A 10 35.41 19.93 -6.07
N LEU A 11 34.18 19.55 -5.70
CA LEU A 11 33.07 20.48 -5.46
C LEU A 11 33.06 20.88 -3.97
N LEU A 12 33.39 22.13 -3.69
CA LEU A 12 33.25 22.75 -2.37
C LEU A 12 31.78 23.07 -2.10
N LEU A 13 31.21 22.49 -1.05
CA LEU A 13 29.89 22.84 -0.52
C LEU A 13 30.06 23.83 0.65
N ALA A 14 29.61 25.06 0.45
CA ALA A 14 29.51 26.07 1.51
C ALA A 14 28.09 26.03 2.10
N VAL A 15 27.98 25.72 3.40
CA VAL A 15 26.72 25.78 4.16
C VAL A 15 26.71 27.08 4.97
N ALA A 16 25.78 27.98 4.65
CA ALA A 16 25.53 29.18 5.43
C ALA A 16 24.39 28.90 6.42
N THR A 17 24.66 29.09 7.72
CA THR A 17 23.68 29.05 8.79
C THR A 17 23.05 30.43 8.98
N LEU A 18 21.71 30.50 8.98
CA LEU A 18 20.97 31.70 9.37
C LEU A 18 20.14 31.39 10.61
N THR A 19 20.61 31.95 11.72
CA THR A 19 19.96 32.08 13.01
C THR A 19 18.92 33.20 12.95
N GLY A 20 17.68 32.93 13.37
CA GLY A 20 16.64 33.95 13.54
C GLY A 20 16.00 33.82 14.93
N CYS A 21 16.13 34.88 15.74
CA CYS A 21 15.53 35.05 17.06
C CYS A 21 14.54 36.23 17.05
N GLY A 22 13.55 36.17 17.95
CA GLY A 22 12.83 37.32 18.54
C GLY A 22 11.45 37.62 17.98
N ASP A 23 10.48 38.15 18.72
CA ASP A 23 10.16 38.11 20.16
C ASP A 23 8.75 38.73 20.31
N ASP A 24 8.04 38.33 21.36
CA ASP A 24 7.00 39.02 22.15
C ASP A 24 5.92 39.96 21.54
N GLY A 25 4.67 39.70 21.94
CA GLY A 25 3.55 40.64 21.84
C GLY A 25 2.30 40.21 22.61
N ALA A 26 2.24 40.54 23.90
CA ALA A 26 1.11 40.31 24.82
C ALA A 26 -0.01 41.37 24.73
N ALA A 27 -1.25 40.99 25.06
CA ALA A 27 -2.38 41.75 25.65
C ALA A 27 -3.72 41.27 25.04
N ALA A 28 -4.88 41.23 25.69
CA ALA A 28 -5.31 41.33 27.08
C ALA A 28 -6.80 40.88 27.08
N SER A 29 -7.24 40.21 28.14
CA SER A 29 -8.62 39.80 28.37
C SER A 29 -9.55 41.00 28.57
N THR A 30 -10.82 40.89 28.13
CA THR A 30 -11.93 41.59 28.82
C THR A 30 -13.24 40.79 28.74
N THR A 31 -13.77 40.54 29.93
CA THR A 31 -15.03 39.93 30.35
C THR A 31 -16.28 40.71 29.91
N ALA A 32 -17.38 40.02 29.56
CA ALA A 32 -18.73 40.22 30.13
C ALA A 32 -19.84 39.39 29.45
N ALA A 33 -20.55 38.61 30.26
CA ALA A 33 -21.97 38.20 30.12
C ALA A 33 -22.62 38.47 31.50
N PRO A 34 -23.94 38.30 31.76
CA PRO A 34 -25.09 38.08 30.87
C PRO A 34 -26.24 39.11 31.14
N THR A 35 -27.35 39.07 30.40
CA THR A 35 -28.62 39.62 30.90
C THR A 35 -29.81 38.79 30.41
N THR A 36 -30.55 38.29 31.39
CA THR A 36 -31.79 37.51 31.31
C THR A 36 -32.98 38.44 31.13
N GLN A 37 -33.87 38.17 30.18
CA GLN A 37 -35.32 38.41 30.37
C GLN A 37 -36.18 37.68 29.33
N ALA A 38 -37.13 36.90 29.85
CA ALA A 38 -38.38 36.46 29.23
C ALA A 38 -39.50 36.74 30.28
N PRO A 39 -40.81 36.63 30.00
CA PRO A 39 -41.47 36.20 28.76
C PRO A 39 -42.60 37.16 28.29
N ALA A 40 -43.10 36.96 27.07
CA ALA A 40 -44.39 37.50 26.66
C ALA A 40 -45.19 36.42 25.91
N THR A 41 -46.38 36.19 26.45
CA THR A 41 -47.38 35.20 26.07
C THR A 41 -48.00 35.54 24.72
N THR A 42 -47.93 34.62 23.76
CA THR A 42 -48.71 34.70 22.51
C THR A 42 -49.48 33.41 22.30
N THR A 43 -50.78 33.58 22.17
CA THR A 43 -51.82 32.57 21.96
C THR A 43 -51.66 31.88 20.61
N ALA A 44 -51.61 30.54 20.61
CA ALA A 44 -51.63 29.70 19.41
C ALA A 44 -53.07 29.53 18.85
N PRO A 45 -53.27 29.48 17.52
CA PRO A 45 -54.40 28.80 16.94
C PRO A 45 -54.09 27.30 16.74
N ALA A 46 -55.08 26.46 16.97
CA ALA A 46 -55.01 25.03 16.73
C ALA A 46 -55.02 24.73 15.21
N THR A 47 -53.89 24.27 14.69
CA THR A 47 -53.79 23.64 13.37
C THR A 47 -53.88 22.13 13.57
N THR A 48 -54.87 21.52 12.93
CA THR A 48 -54.99 20.06 12.77
C THR A 48 -53.74 19.54 12.05
N ALA A 49 -52.90 18.78 12.76
CA ALA A 49 -51.81 18.03 12.15
C ALA A 49 -52.42 16.87 11.35
N ALA A 50 -52.18 16.87 10.04
CA ALA A 50 -52.25 15.64 9.26
C ALA A 50 -51.07 14.77 9.71
N GLU A 51 -51.36 13.51 10.03
CA GLU A 51 -50.37 12.50 10.39
C GLU A 51 -49.48 12.24 9.17
N GLU A 52 -48.23 12.71 9.25
CA GLU A 52 -47.21 12.48 8.24
C GLU A 52 -46.87 10.96 8.23
N PRO A 53 -46.80 10.31 7.06
CA PRO A 53 -46.42 8.90 7.01
C PRO A 53 -45.04 8.73 7.64
N PRO A 54 -44.77 7.62 8.35
CA PRO A 54 -43.47 7.42 8.99
C PRO A 54 -42.38 7.48 7.92
N GLU A 55 -41.48 8.45 8.06
CA GLU A 55 -40.25 8.52 7.27
C GLU A 55 -39.52 7.20 7.43
N THR A 56 -39.37 6.47 6.33
CA THR A 56 -38.52 5.29 6.27
C THR A 56 -37.08 5.78 6.44
N VAL A 57 -36.54 5.63 7.65
CA VAL A 57 -35.11 5.79 7.89
C VAL A 57 -34.42 4.72 7.02
N PRO A 58 -33.53 5.10 6.08
CA PRO A 58 -32.77 4.11 5.34
C PRO A 58 -31.98 3.26 6.34
N GLU A 59 -32.13 1.94 6.26
CA GLU A 59 -31.25 1.00 6.95
C GLU A 59 -29.81 1.36 6.56
N GLU A 60 -28.96 1.66 7.55
CA GLU A 60 -27.52 1.85 7.34
C GLU A 60 -26.96 0.54 6.79
N GLU A 61 -26.75 0.47 5.47
CA GLU A 61 -26.00 -0.62 4.84
C GLU A 61 -24.62 -0.68 5.51
N PRO A 62 -24.18 -1.84 6.02
CA PRO A 62 -22.91 -1.94 6.70
C PRO A 62 -21.78 -1.51 5.76
N ALA A 63 -20.91 -0.63 6.24
CA ALA A 63 -19.74 -0.20 5.46
C ALA A 63 -18.90 -1.43 5.09
N VAL A 64 -18.68 -1.64 3.79
CA VAL A 64 -17.83 -2.73 3.29
C VAL A 64 -16.38 -2.37 3.59
N GLU A 65 -15.73 -3.19 4.41
CA GLU A 65 -14.33 -3.02 4.80
C GLU A 65 -13.39 -3.34 3.63
N PHE A 66 -12.33 -2.54 3.47
CA PHE A 66 -11.28 -2.83 2.49
C PHE A 66 -10.38 -3.94 3.00
N THR A 67 -10.38 -5.09 2.33
CA THR A 67 -9.70 -6.30 2.82
C THR A 67 -8.84 -6.96 1.75
N LEU A 68 -7.75 -7.58 2.21
CA LEU A 68 -6.90 -8.49 1.45
C LEU A 68 -6.89 -9.85 2.15
N ALA A 69 -7.21 -10.92 1.42
CA ALA A 69 -7.22 -12.27 1.95
C ALA A 69 -6.65 -13.28 0.95
N SER A 70 -6.44 -14.52 1.39
CA SER A 70 -6.06 -15.62 0.52
C SER A 70 -6.85 -16.88 0.92
N PRO A 71 -7.35 -17.69 -0.03
CA PRO A 71 -7.88 -19.01 0.29
C PRO A 71 -6.78 -20.04 0.59
N VAL A 72 -5.51 -19.66 0.41
CA VAL A 72 -4.35 -20.55 0.52
C VAL A 72 -3.80 -20.61 1.95
N PHE A 73 -3.90 -19.52 2.69
CA PHE A 73 -3.45 -19.40 4.08
C PHE A 73 -4.21 -18.29 4.80
N ASP A 74 -4.42 -18.47 6.11
CA ASP A 74 -5.00 -17.44 6.98
C ASP A 74 -3.97 -16.35 7.32
N ASP A 75 -4.44 -15.18 7.76
CA ASP A 75 -3.55 -14.12 8.28
C ASP A 75 -2.75 -14.60 9.51
N GLY A 76 -1.44 -14.40 9.47
CA GLY A 76 -0.47 -14.96 10.41
C GLY A 76 -0.21 -16.46 10.25
N GLY A 77 -0.85 -17.12 9.28
CA GLY A 77 -0.72 -18.54 8.98
C GLY A 77 0.53 -18.87 8.15
N ASN A 78 0.81 -20.16 8.00
CA ASN A 78 1.95 -20.63 7.20
C ASN A 78 1.62 -20.61 5.70
N ILE A 79 2.50 -20.01 4.90
CA ILE A 79 2.45 -20.09 3.43
C ILE A 79 2.79 -21.54 3.03
N PRO A 80 1.93 -22.24 2.25
CA PRO A 80 2.23 -23.60 1.81
C PRO A 80 3.46 -23.68 0.90
N VAL A 81 4.17 -24.80 0.97
CA VAL A 81 5.44 -25.04 0.24
C VAL A 81 5.36 -24.76 -1.27
N GLY A 82 4.21 -24.97 -1.90
CA GLY A 82 4.03 -24.72 -3.34
C GLY A 82 4.32 -23.27 -3.76
N PHE A 83 4.18 -22.33 -2.84
CA PHE A 83 4.34 -20.90 -3.08
C PHE A 83 5.71 -20.36 -2.67
N THR A 84 6.65 -21.24 -2.29
CA THR A 84 7.97 -20.87 -1.74
C THR A 84 9.11 -21.41 -2.60
N CYS A 85 10.35 -21.07 -2.23
CA CYS A 85 11.54 -21.56 -2.93
C CYS A 85 11.80 -23.06 -2.79
N ASP A 86 11.10 -23.74 -1.87
CA ASP A 86 11.17 -25.19 -1.69
C ASP A 86 10.17 -25.95 -2.58
N GLY A 87 9.22 -25.23 -3.21
CA GLY A 87 8.18 -25.81 -4.06
C GLY A 87 8.17 -25.27 -5.48
N ALA A 88 6.98 -25.05 -6.03
CA ALA A 88 6.80 -24.63 -7.42
C ALA A 88 7.12 -23.14 -7.63
N ASN A 89 7.22 -22.36 -6.56
CA ASN A 89 7.33 -20.90 -6.60
C ASN A 89 6.14 -20.26 -7.36
N ASP A 90 4.92 -20.77 -7.12
CA ASP A 90 3.71 -20.15 -7.62
C ASP A 90 3.34 -18.94 -6.75
N SER A 91 2.79 -17.88 -7.33
CA SER A 91 2.19 -16.81 -6.52
C SER A 91 0.91 -17.31 -5.87
N PRO A 92 0.63 -16.97 -4.59
CA PRO A 92 -0.62 -17.35 -3.96
C PRO A 92 -1.80 -16.63 -4.61
N GLU A 93 -2.98 -17.25 -4.57
CA GLU A 93 -4.22 -16.56 -4.91
C GLU A 93 -4.50 -15.50 -3.84
N LEU A 94 -4.88 -14.31 -4.26
CA LEU A 94 -5.26 -13.19 -3.41
C LEU A 94 -6.65 -12.72 -3.77
N VAL A 95 -7.45 -12.38 -2.76
CA VAL A 95 -8.83 -11.92 -2.89
C VAL A 95 -8.92 -10.52 -2.29
N PHE A 96 -9.49 -9.60 -3.05
CA PHE A 96 -9.71 -8.21 -2.67
C PHE A 96 -11.20 -7.97 -2.49
N ALA A 97 -11.57 -7.22 -1.44
CA ALA A 97 -12.94 -6.78 -1.24
C ALA A 97 -12.99 -5.39 -0.62
N GLY A 98 -14.13 -4.71 -0.78
CA GLY A 98 -14.36 -3.38 -0.21
C GLY A 98 -13.41 -2.29 -0.70
N VAL A 99 -13.02 -2.34 -1.98
CA VAL A 99 -12.19 -1.28 -2.60
C VAL A 99 -12.86 0.08 -2.37
N PRO A 100 -12.16 1.07 -1.76
CA PRO A 100 -12.75 2.36 -1.45
C PRO A 100 -13.32 3.09 -2.68
N ALA A 101 -14.41 3.83 -2.47
CA ALA A 101 -14.93 4.70 -3.52
C ALA A 101 -13.89 5.76 -3.92
N GLY A 102 -13.75 6.00 -5.22
CA GLY A 102 -12.75 6.94 -5.76
C GLY A 102 -11.39 6.32 -6.08
N THR A 103 -11.22 5.01 -5.89
CA THR A 103 -10.04 4.29 -6.38
C THR A 103 -10.02 4.28 -7.91
N THR A 104 -8.89 4.68 -8.48
CA THR A 104 -8.58 4.59 -9.92
C THR A 104 -7.76 3.34 -10.21
N SER A 105 -6.82 2.98 -9.32
CA SER A 105 -6.04 1.76 -9.45
C SER A 105 -5.62 1.19 -8.10
N LEU A 106 -5.31 -0.10 -8.09
CA LEU A 106 -4.71 -0.78 -6.93
C LEU A 106 -3.21 -1.03 -7.16
N ALA A 107 -2.47 -1.12 -6.07
CA ALA A 107 -1.10 -1.60 -6.05
C ALA A 107 -0.93 -2.66 -4.95
N LEU A 108 -0.01 -3.59 -5.13
CA LEU A 108 0.30 -4.67 -4.20
C LEU A 108 1.80 -4.70 -3.95
N THR A 109 2.21 -4.83 -2.69
CA THR A 109 3.57 -5.20 -2.30
C THR A 109 3.54 -6.49 -1.49
N VAL A 110 4.61 -7.25 -1.57
CA VAL A 110 4.92 -8.33 -0.62
C VAL A 110 6.34 -8.11 -0.16
N ILE A 111 6.48 -7.77 1.12
CA ILE A 111 7.76 -7.38 1.72
C ILE A 111 8.04 -8.30 2.90
N ASP A 112 9.27 -8.81 2.96
CA ASP A 112 9.79 -9.56 4.09
C ASP A 112 10.58 -8.61 5.02
N PRO A 113 9.95 -8.11 6.10
CA PRO A 113 10.63 -7.22 7.05
C PRO A 113 11.73 -7.93 7.84
N ASP A 114 11.69 -9.27 7.93
CA ASP A 114 12.70 -10.06 8.64
C ASP A 114 13.92 -10.36 7.73
N GLY A 115 13.77 -10.14 6.42
CA GLY A 115 14.77 -10.23 5.36
C GLY A 115 15.44 -8.90 4.97
N GLN A 116 15.39 -7.87 5.83
CA GLN A 116 15.81 -6.49 5.52
C GLN A 116 14.90 -5.79 4.51
N ASP A 117 13.59 -5.88 4.73
CA ASP A 117 12.55 -5.32 3.86
C ASP A 117 12.64 -5.85 2.41
N TRP A 118 12.95 -7.14 2.26
CA TRP A 118 13.13 -7.79 0.96
C TRP A 118 11.82 -7.80 0.17
N ILE A 119 11.83 -7.25 -1.04
CA ILE A 119 10.67 -7.19 -1.92
C ILE A 119 10.55 -8.53 -2.66
N HIS A 120 9.53 -9.30 -2.31
CA HIS A 120 9.18 -10.58 -2.92
C HIS A 120 8.25 -10.42 -4.13
N TRP A 121 7.38 -9.41 -4.10
CA TRP A 121 6.47 -9.10 -5.19
C TRP A 121 6.04 -7.65 -5.14
N ILE A 122 5.95 -7.03 -6.31
CA ILE A 122 5.33 -5.72 -6.47
C ILE A 122 4.56 -5.65 -7.78
N ALA A 123 3.33 -5.18 -7.70
CA ALA A 123 2.43 -4.99 -8.83
C ALA A 123 1.67 -3.66 -8.68
N TRP A 124 1.38 -2.98 -9.78
CA TRP A 124 0.66 -1.71 -9.76
C TRP A 124 -0.21 -1.53 -10.99
N ASN A 125 -1.09 -0.54 -10.94
CA ASN A 125 -2.09 -0.27 -11.95
C ASN A 125 -3.07 -1.43 -12.17
N LEU A 126 -3.31 -2.23 -11.13
CA LEU A 126 -4.41 -3.20 -11.14
C LEU A 126 -5.73 -2.41 -11.28
N PRO A 127 -6.71 -2.91 -12.06
CA PRO A 127 -8.02 -2.26 -12.17
C PRO A 127 -8.68 -2.08 -10.80
N ALA A 128 -9.37 -0.95 -10.58
CA ALA A 128 -10.06 -0.67 -9.33
C ALA A 128 -11.20 -1.65 -9.02
N ASP A 129 -11.74 -2.33 -10.04
CA ASP A 129 -12.76 -3.37 -9.92
C ASP A 129 -12.16 -4.79 -9.83
N SER A 130 -10.83 -4.91 -9.72
CA SER A 130 -10.18 -6.20 -9.53
C SER A 130 -10.63 -6.86 -8.23
N ALA A 131 -11.10 -8.10 -8.33
CA ALA A 131 -11.49 -8.91 -7.19
C ALA A 131 -10.32 -9.69 -6.58
N GLY A 132 -9.11 -9.59 -7.15
CA GLY A 132 -7.98 -10.39 -6.71
C GLY A 132 -6.92 -10.66 -7.78
N LEU A 133 -5.94 -11.47 -7.40
CA LEU A 133 -4.95 -12.06 -8.30
C LEU A 133 -5.06 -13.58 -8.21
N LEU A 134 -5.15 -14.24 -9.36
CA LEU A 134 -5.21 -15.69 -9.41
C LEU A 134 -3.88 -16.31 -8.98
N MET A 135 -3.93 -17.57 -8.56
CA MET A 135 -2.72 -18.37 -8.34
C MET A 135 -1.83 -18.38 -9.60
N ASN A 136 -0.51 -18.33 -9.39
CA ASN A 136 0.50 -18.41 -10.44
C ASN A 136 0.35 -17.33 -11.53
N VAL A 137 0.27 -16.06 -11.10
CA VAL A 137 0.31 -14.90 -11.99
C VAL A 137 1.59 -14.94 -12.82
N PRO A 138 1.51 -14.84 -14.16
CA PRO A 138 2.71 -14.80 -15.00
C PRO A 138 3.52 -13.52 -14.71
N ALA A 139 4.84 -13.61 -14.83
CA ALA A 139 5.71 -12.44 -14.70
C ALA A 139 5.46 -11.41 -15.82
N GLY A 140 5.55 -10.12 -15.49
CA GLY A 140 5.43 -9.02 -16.44
C GLY A 140 4.04 -8.39 -16.54
N ASP A 141 3.75 -7.77 -17.69
CA ASP A 141 2.47 -7.11 -17.93
C ASP A 141 1.31 -8.11 -18.01
N LEU A 142 0.18 -7.76 -17.41
CA LEU A 142 -1.08 -8.49 -17.57
C LEU A 142 -2.02 -7.78 -18.57
N PRO A 143 -2.95 -8.50 -19.22
CA PRO A 143 -3.85 -7.92 -20.22
C PRO A 143 -4.78 -6.80 -19.71
N ASP A 144 -4.97 -6.70 -18.40
CA ASP A 144 -5.83 -5.72 -17.74
C ASP A 144 -5.12 -4.39 -17.40
N GLY A 145 -3.84 -4.27 -17.78
CA GLY A 145 -3.03 -3.09 -17.51
C GLY A 145 -2.19 -3.17 -16.23
N THR A 146 -2.33 -4.26 -15.46
CA THR A 146 -1.45 -4.53 -14.32
C THR A 146 -0.01 -4.67 -14.78
N ARG A 147 0.87 -3.92 -14.12
CA ARG A 147 2.32 -3.97 -14.31
C ARG A 147 2.98 -4.65 -13.13
N GLN A 148 4.12 -5.28 -13.37
CA GLN A 148 4.91 -5.94 -12.33
C GLN A 148 6.36 -5.47 -12.38
N GLY A 149 6.95 -5.32 -11.20
CA GLY A 149 8.30 -4.77 -11.04
C GLY A 149 9.33 -5.85 -10.83
N ALA A 150 10.59 -5.46 -10.95
CA ALA A 150 11.70 -6.33 -10.57
C ALA A 150 11.74 -6.45 -9.04
N ASN A 151 11.59 -7.67 -8.53
CA ASN A 151 11.75 -8.01 -7.12
C ASN A 151 13.24 -8.11 -6.77
N ASP A 152 13.57 -8.26 -5.48
CA ASP A 152 14.97 -8.16 -5.03
C ASP A 152 15.84 -9.38 -5.46
N PHE A 153 15.23 -10.49 -5.91
CA PHE A 153 15.98 -11.61 -6.49
C PHE A 153 16.65 -11.23 -7.83
N ALA A 154 16.17 -10.19 -8.51
CA ALA A 154 16.84 -9.63 -9.68
C ALA A 154 18.28 -9.18 -9.35
N GLY A 155 18.49 -8.61 -8.16
CA GLY A 155 19.81 -8.20 -7.67
C GLY A 155 20.75 -9.37 -7.38
N MET A 156 20.20 -10.55 -7.07
CA MET A 156 20.98 -11.77 -6.81
C MET A 156 21.32 -12.54 -8.09
N THR A 157 20.38 -12.63 -9.04
CA THR A 157 20.45 -13.58 -10.16
C THR A 157 20.49 -12.95 -11.55
N GLY A 158 20.24 -11.65 -11.67
CA GLY A 158 20.14 -10.98 -12.96
C GLY A 158 18.78 -11.22 -13.61
N GLU A 159 18.75 -11.93 -14.75
CA GLU A 159 17.53 -12.15 -15.55
C GLU A 159 16.78 -13.44 -15.18
N GLY A 160 17.17 -14.12 -14.10
CA GLY A 160 16.51 -15.33 -13.61
C GLY A 160 17.46 -16.43 -13.18
N GLY A 161 16.91 -17.55 -12.72
CA GLY A 161 17.69 -18.68 -12.23
C GLY A 161 16.83 -19.73 -11.53
N THR A 162 17.46 -20.65 -10.82
CA THR A 162 16.79 -21.61 -9.95
C THR A 162 17.13 -21.29 -8.50
N PHE A 163 16.20 -21.53 -7.57
CA PHE A 163 16.53 -21.42 -6.16
C PHE A 163 17.61 -22.44 -5.77
N PRO A 164 18.56 -22.10 -4.88
CA PRO A 164 19.57 -23.04 -4.38
C PRO A 164 18.97 -24.33 -3.79
N GLN A 165 17.77 -24.23 -3.22
CA GLN A 165 16.99 -25.31 -2.62
C GLN A 165 16.42 -26.28 -3.69
N GLY A 166 16.46 -25.89 -4.96
CA GLY A 166 16.01 -26.72 -6.09
C GLY A 166 14.51 -26.62 -6.40
N GLY A 167 13.75 -25.77 -5.71
CA GLY A 167 12.39 -25.44 -6.09
C GLY A 167 12.34 -24.40 -7.21
N GLY A 168 11.21 -24.39 -7.94
CA GLY A 168 10.77 -23.36 -8.88
C GLY A 168 11.79 -22.78 -9.86
N THR A 169 11.41 -21.65 -10.46
CA THR A 169 12.32 -20.78 -11.22
C THR A 169 12.16 -19.37 -10.66
N ILE A 170 13.27 -18.67 -10.48
CA ILE A 170 13.31 -17.27 -10.06
C ILE A 170 12.84 -16.43 -11.24
N ARG A 171 11.77 -15.67 -11.03
CA ARG A 171 11.07 -14.92 -12.09
C ARG A 171 11.62 -13.52 -12.28
N VAL A 172 12.24 -12.94 -11.24
CA VAL A 172 12.80 -11.59 -11.12
C VAL A 172 11.80 -10.46 -11.32
N ASN A 173 10.83 -10.57 -12.24
CA ASN A 173 9.66 -9.72 -12.34
C ASN A 173 8.46 -10.46 -11.75
N GLY A 174 7.71 -9.78 -10.88
CA GLY A 174 6.56 -10.39 -10.22
C GLY A 174 6.95 -11.19 -8.97
N TRP A 175 6.27 -12.29 -8.71
CA TRP A 175 6.42 -13.09 -7.49
C TRP A 175 7.68 -13.96 -7.51
N ASP A 176 8.47 -13.86 -6.45
CA ASP A 176 9.38 -14.91 -6.01
C ASP A 176 9.19 -15.14 -4.51
N GLY A 177 8.91 -16.37 -4.12
CA GLY A 177 8.36 -16.71 -2.82
C GLY A 177 9.36 -16.79 -1.68
N PRO A 178 8.86 -17.06 -0.47
CA PRO A 178 9.66 -17.24 0.74
C PRO A 178 10.88 -18.13 0.55
N CYS A 179 12.03 -17.66 1.02
CA CYS A 179 13.26 -18.46 1.05
C CYS A 179 14.14 -18.13 2.29
N PRO A 180 13.58 -18.24 3.50
CA PRO A 180 14.28 -17.83 4.71
C PRO A 180 15.43 -18.80 5.03
N GLY A 181 16.54 -18.23 5.52
CA GLY A 181 17.77 -18.98 5.78
C GLY A 181 17.77 -19.72 7.12
N SER A 182 17.74 -18.99 8.24
CA SER A 182 18.05 -19.55 9.56
C SER A 182 16.95 -19.38 10.63
N SER A 183 15.95 -18.55 10.38
CA SER A 183 14.79 -18.33 11.26
C SER A 183 13.52 -18.18 10.45
N PRO A 184 12.32 -18.42 11.03
CA PRO A 184 11.07 -18.11 10.36
C PRO A 184 10.94 -16.61 10.07
N HIS A 185 10.43 -16.29 8.89
CA HIS A 185 10.20 -14.92 8.44
C HIS A 185 8.70 -14.66 8.25
N ARG A 186 8.32 -13.39 8.34
CA ARG A 186 7.03 -12.84 7.94
C ARG A 186 7.10 -12.33 6.50
N TYR A 187 5.99 -12.45 5.78
CA TYR A 187 5.81 -11.91 4.45
C TYR A 187 4.54 -11.08 4.48
N VAL A 188 4.70 -9.76 4.47
CA VAL A 188 3.60 -8.81 4.60
C VAL A 188 3.13 -8.43 3.20
N PHE A 189 1.94 -8.91 2.85
CA PHE A 189 1.23 -8.50 1.66
C PHE A 189 0.45 -7.24 1.99
N THR A 190 0.63 -6.17 1.22
CA THR A 190 -0.09 -4.91 1.40
C THR A 190 -0.74 -4.49 0.10
N LEU A 191 -2.06 -4.34 0.13
CA LEU A 191 -2.87 -3.83 -0.98
C LEU A 191 -3.16 -2.35 -0.72
N TYR A 192 -2.93 -1.51 -1.73
CA TYR A 192 -3.11 -0.07 -1.68
C TYR A 192 -4.16 0.37 -2.69
N ALA A 193 -5.03 1.28 -2.27
CA ALA A 193 -6.02 1.93 -3.12
C ALA A 193 -5.57 3.35 -3.47
N LEU A 194 -5.38 3.63 -4.76
CA LEU A 194 -4.86 4.90 -5.27
C LEU A 194 -5.93 5.65 -6.08
N THR A 195 -6.00 6.97 -5.94
CA THR A 195 -6.86 7.85 -6.77
C THR A 195 -6.28 8.11 -8.16
N GLY A 196 -5.04 7.70 -8.41
CA GLY A 196 -4.36 7.80 -9.70
C GLY A 196 -3.71 6.49 -10.13
N THR A 197 -2.82 6.58 -11.12
CA THR A 197 -1.99 5.47 -11.64
C THR A 197 -0.52 5.80 -11.45
N ILE A 198 0.34 4.78 -11.35
CA ILE A 198 1.79 4.93 -11.26
C ILE A 198 2.39 4.82 -12.68
N ASP A 199 3.06 5.88 -13.15
CA ASP A 199 3.70 5.94 -14.48
C ASP A 199 5.15 5.44 -14.44
N LEU A 200 5.30 4.14 -14.19
CA LEU A 200 6.58 3.43 -14.25
C LEU A 200 6.43 2.22 -15.19
N PRO A 201 7.44 1.91 -16.03
CA PRO A 201 7.39 0.76 -16.93
C PRO A 201 7.50 -0.57 -16.17
N THR A 202 7.02 -1.65 -16.77
CA THR A 202 7.21 -3.00 -16.24
C THR A 202 8.69 -3.36 -16.14
N GLY A 203 9.05 -4.07 -15.07
CA GLY A 203 10.43 -4.39 -14.72
C GLY A 203 11.20 -3.25 -14.05
N THR A 204 10.57 -2.11 -13.75
CA THR A 204 11.15 -1.11 -12.84
C THR A 204 11.52 -1.77 -11.50
N PRO A 205 12.70 -1.46 -10.92
CA PRO A 205 13.08 -1.94 -9.59
C PRO A 205 11.98 -1.69 -8.57
N GLY A 206 11.64 -2.70 -7.76
CA GLY A 206 10.53 -2.62 -6.84
C GLY A 206 10.64 -1.45 -5.85
N ILE A 207 11.86 -1.09 -5.46
CA ILE A 207 12.11 0.08 -4.61
C ILE A 207 11.61 1.39 -5.22
N ASP A 208 11.73 1.59 -6.53
CA ASP A 208 11.28 2.81 -7.20
C ASP A 208 9.74 2.88 -7.25
N VAL A 209 9.08 1.72 -7.41
CA VAL A 209 7.63 1.62 -7.37
C VAL A 209 7.12 1.81 -5.93
N TRP A 210 7.79 1.24 -4.94
CA TRP A 210 7.47 1.46 -3.53
C TRP A 210 7.60 2.94 -3.14
N ILE A 211 8.65 3.63 -3.61
CA ILE A 211 8.79 5.07 -3.44
C ILE A 211 7.59 5.83 -4.05
N ALA A 212 7.11 5.42 -5.23
CA ALA A 212 5.93 6.05 -5.84
C ALA A 212 4.64 5.81 -5.03
N ILE A 213 4.47 4.63 -4.42
CA ILE A 213 3.35 4.36 -3.48
C ILE A 213 3.46 5.27 -2.26
N GLU A 214 4.64 5.41 -1.66
CA GLU A 214 4.85 6.29 -0.50
C GLU A 214 4.69 7.78 -0.84
N GLN A 215 5.00 8.20 -2.07
CA GLN A 215 4.69 9.54 -2.56
C GLN A 215 3.17 9.76 -2.64
N ALA A 216 2.42 8.79 -3.17
CA ALA A 216 0.96 8.84 -3.18
C ALA A 216 0.37 8.86 -1.76
N ARG A 217 1.02 8.21 -0.79
CA ARG A 217 0.66 8.36 0.63
C ARG A 217 0.87 9.79 1.12
N ALA A 218 2.04 10.36 0.82
CA ALA A 218 2.41 11.69 1.30
C ALA A 218 1.54 12.81 0.70
N ASP A 219 1.08 12.66 -0.54
CA ASP A 219 0.22 13.65 -1.21
C ASP A 219 -1.30 13.42 -1.02
N GLY A 220 -1.68 12.33 -0.35
CA GLY A 220 -3.07 11.97 -0.06
C GLY A 220 -3.79 11.24 -1.20
N SER A 221 -3.07 10.83 -2.25
CA SER A 221 -3.62 10.01 -3.34
C SER A 221 -3.77 8.54 -2.99
N LEU A 222 -3.15 8.05 -1.90
CA LEU A 222 -3.44 6.76 -1.29
C LEU A 222 -4.63 6.91 -0.32
N ILE A 223 -5.73 6.25 -0.63
CA ILE A 223 -7.03 6.39 0.07
C ILE A 223 -7.49 5.13 0.80
N GLY A 224 -6.73 4.05 0.74
CA GLY A 224 -7.01 2.84 1.49
C GLY A 224 -5.84 1.87 1.49
N GLU A 225 -5.77 1.05 2.53
CA GLU A 225 -4.76 0.02 2.70
C GLU A 225 -5.35 -1.21 3.39
N ALA A 226 -4.94 -2.40 2.97
CA ALA A 226 -5.30 -3.66 3.60
C ALA A 226 -4.09 -4.60 3.61
N THR A 227 -3.93 -5.40 4.66
CA THR A 227 -2.76 -6.26 4.86
C THR A 227 -3.14 -7.72 5.08
N LEU A 228 -2.28 -8.61 4.62
CA LEU A 228 -2.29 -10.05 4.92
C LEU A 228 -0.85 -10.48 5.23
N THR A 229 -0.62 -11.17 6.35
CA THR A 229 0.72 -11.65 6.73
C THR A 229 0.80 -13.16 6.58
N GLY A 230 1.77 -13.65 5.82
CA GLY A 230 2.13 -15.06 5.77
C GLY A 230 3.41 -15.34 6.55
N MET A 231 3.53 -16.54 7.10
CA MET A 231 4.73 -17.05 7.77
C MET A 231 5.39 -18.14 6.95
N TYR A 232 6.71 -18.22 6.96
CA TYR A 232 7.41 -19.41 6.45
C TYR A 232 8.68 -19.70 7.26
N PRO A 233 8.88 -20.94 7.73
CA PRO A 233 10.11 -21.35 8.39
C PRO A 233 11.22 -21.68 7.36
N PRO A 234 12.48 -21.78 7.78
CA PRO A 234 13.53 -22.39 6.97
C PRO A 234 13.19 -23.85 6.63
N GLY A 235 13.58 -24.27 5.42
CA GLY A 235 13.45 -25.66 4.93
C GLY A 235 14.41 -26.66 5.55
#